data_AF-A0A428SMF8-F1
#
_entry.id   AF-A0A428SMF8-F1
#
_cell.length_a   1.000
_cell.length_b   1.000
_cell.length_c   1.000
_cell.angle_alpha   90.00
_cell.angle_beta   90.00
_cell.angle_gamma   90.00
#
_symmetry.space_group_name_H-M   'P 1'
#
loop_
_entity.id
_entity.type
_entity.pdbx_description
1 polymer ?
#
loop_
_entity_poly.entity_id
_entity_poly.type
_entity_poly.pdbx_seq_one_letter_code
_entity_poly.pdbx_strand_id
1 'polypeptide(L)'
;MDGQRGWGEEEQDSLPLKFPKIFARDEYSPRQRRPQQQPATTTYPFEACINHLEEEQRKADRRKKRRAAQKREEEARKRAEEREEQEAKEKAERKRQKEDRRKVKRRGDWSDAWKKYDNAWKSIDDTSDNIDGSQIPWPTKSRLRLDLSESTVRQFFRRTAFVHSSDDQAEEIFQVMTKETKRWHSDKIQHRFGKDIFQSQYGEDIDMVTKLIVVLWKEAKMGRGGSN
;
A
#
# COMPACT_ATOMS: atom_id res chain seq x y z
N MET A 1 30.93 -17.44 -23.22
CA MET A 1 31.71 -16.19 -23.18
C MET A 1 30.93 -15.27 -22.28
N ASP A 2 31.23 -14.99 -21.02
CA ASP A 2 32.33 -15.20 -20.07
C ASP A 2 31.63 -15.20 -18.69
N GLY A 3 32.08 -15.77 -17.58
CA GLY A 3 33.39 -16.21 -17.14
C GLY A 3 33.47 -15.95 -15.64
N GLN A 4 33.69 -17.01 -14.85
CA GLN A 4 34.33 -17.05 -13.52
C GLN A 4 33.52 -16.55 -12.31
N ARG A 5 33.13 -17.43 -11.37
CA ARG A 5 33.90 -18.11 -10.28
C ARG A 5 34.52 -17.16 -9.26
N GLY A 6 34.09 -17.30 -8.01
CA GLY A 6 34.76 -16.78 -6.81
C GLY A 6 34.32 -17.57 -5.58
N TRP A 7 35.09 -18.63 -5.28
CA TRP A 7 35.05 -19.37 -4.03
C TRP A 7 35.74 -18.55 -2.94
N GLY A 8 35.24 -18.64 -1.70
CA GLY A 8 35.86 -18.04 -0.52
C GLY A 8 35.67 -18.95 0.69
N GLU A 9 36.51 -20.00 0.74
CA GLU A 9 36.87 -20.79 1.92
C GLU A 9 37.33 -19.87 3.06
N GLU A 10 36.84 -20.08 4.28
CA GLU A 10 37.53 -20.81 5.35
C GLU A 10 38.81 -20.11 5.82
N GLU A 11 38.70 -19.38 6.94
CA GLU A 11 39.87 -18.91 7.69
C GLU A 11 39.69 -19.35 9.16
N GLN A 12 40.36 -20.45 9.49
CA GLN A 12 40.55 -20.94 10.84
C GLN A 12 41.69 -20.13 11.50
N ASP A 13 41.36 -19.27 12.45
CA ASP A 13 42.35 -18.58 13.27
C ASP A 13 42.88 -19.49 14.40
N SER A 14 44.00 -20.15 14.10
CA SER A 14 44.90 -20.77 15.05
C SER A 14 45.75 -19.72 15.77
N LEU A 15 45.61 -19.62 17.09
CA LEU A 15 46.45 -18.75 17.93
C LEU A 15 47.80 -19.44 18.28
N PRO A 16 48.96 -18.77 18.10
CA PRO A 16 50.24 -19.32 18.52
C PRO A 16 50.59 -19.00 19.98
N LEU A 17 50.93 -20.05 20.74
CA LEU A 17 51.57 -19.97 22.06
C LEU A 17 53.02 -19.48 21.92
N LYS A 18 53.32 -18.31 22.49
CA LYS A 18 54.69 -17.77 22.63
C LYS A 18 55.24 -18.10 24.02
N PHE A 19 56.23 -19.00 24.06
CA PHE A 19 57.19 -19.12 25.17
C PHE A 19 58.35 -18.15 24.97
N PRO A 20 58.88 -17.52 26.03
CA PRO A 20 60.25 -17.01 26.03
C PRO A 20 61.20 -17.92 26.82
N LYS A 21 62.25 -18.37 26.13
CA LYS A 21 63.53 -18.84 26.70
C LYS A 21 64.45 -17.64 26.87
N ILE A 22 65.06 -17.45 28.03
CA ILE A 22 66.35 -16.75 28.16
C ILE A 22 67.24 -17.52 29.13
N PHE A 23 68.47 -17.77 28.66
CA PHE A 23 69.58 -18.50 29.25
C PHE A 23 70.65 -17.51 29.73
N ALA A 24 71.34 -17.81 30.84
CA ALA A 24 72.78 -17.61 31.14
C ALA A 24 72.94 -17.63 32.69
N ARG A 25 73.64 -18.61 33.32
CA ARG A 25 75.11 -18.74 33.54
C ARG A 25 75.75 -17.43 34.04
N ASP A 26 76.59 -17.39 35.07
CA ASP A 26 77.35 -18.37 35.86
C ASP A 26 77.61 -17.74 37.25
N GLU A 27 77.88 -18.55 38.26
CA GLU A 27 79.08 -18.46 39.12
C GLU A 27 78.88 -19.15 40.47
N TYR A 28 79.89 -19.95 40.77
CA TYR A 28 79.99 -20.96 41.80
C TYR A 28 80.74 -20.35 42.99
N SER A 29 80.19 -20.41 44.20
CA SER A 29 81.00 -20.26 45.43
C SER A 29 80.38 -21.03 46.60
N PRO A 30 81.18 -21.70 47.46
CA PRO A 30 80.74 -22.91 48.14
C PRO A 30 80.28 -22.70 49.60
N ARG A 31 79.31 -23.54 49.98
CA ARG A 31 79.01 -24.08 51.32
C ARG A 31 78.93 -23.10 52.49
N GLN A 32 77.72 -22.95 53.03
CA GLN A 32 77.45 -23.32 54.43
C GLN A 32 76.09 -24.04 54.55
N ARG A 33 76.10 -25.18 55.25
CA ARG A 33 74.92 -26.01 55.53
C ARG A 33 73.95 -25.19 56.39
N ARG A 34 72.80 -24.80 55.80
CA ARG A 34 71.64 -24.33 56.56
C ARG A 34 70.78 -25.53 57.01
N PRO A 35 70.09 -25.42 58.15
CA PRO A 35 69.31 -26.52 58.71
C PRO A 35 68.19 -26.92 57.75
N GLN A 36 67.93 -28.23 57.66
CA GLN A 36 66.79 -28.82 56.99
C GLN A 36 65.49 -28.28 57.63
N GLN A 37 64.97 -27.16 57.11
CA GLN A 37 63.58 -26.81 57.33
C GLN A 37 62.77 -27.77 56.47
N GLN A 38 62.00 -28.61 57.13
CA GLN A 38 61.00 -29.47 56.50
C GLN A 38 60.12 -28.63 55.58
N PRO A 39 59.61 -29.17 54.45
CA PRO A 39 58.59 -28.44 53.70
C PRO A 39 57.45 -28.23 54.68
N ALA A 40 57.26 -26.97 55.10
CA ALA A 40 56.00 -26.57 55.67
C ALA A 40 54.99 -27.06 54.65
N THR A 41 54.18 -28.03 55.05
CA THR A 41 52.98 -28.38 54.32
C THR A 41 52.29 -27.04 54.18
N THR A 42 52.34 -26.46 52.98
CA THR A 42 51.43 -25.39 52.58
C THR A 42 50.09 -26.07 52.56
N THR A 43 49.55 -26.28 53.75
CA THR A 43 48.14 -26.34 54.03
C THR A 43 47.64 -25.04 53.42
N TYR A 44 47.20 -25.12 52.17
CA TYR A 44 46.33 -24.10 51.60
C TYR A 44 45.29 -23.89 52.70
N PRO A 45 45.23 -22.71 53.33
CA PRO A 45 44.33 -22.51 54.44
C PRO A 45 42.96 -22.81 53.87
N PHE A 46 42.30 -23.81 54.45
CA PHE A 46 41.00 -24.32 54.00
C PHE A 46 40.00 -23.15 53.81
N GLU A 47 40.17 -22.10 54.59
CA GLU A 47 39.52 -20.79 54.50
C GLU A 47 39.70 -20.08 53.14
N ALA A 48 40.88 -20.11 52.52
CA ALA A 48 41.11 -19.53 51.19
C ALA A 48 40.39 -20.33 50.09
N CYS A 49 40.31 -21.66 50.22
CA CYS A 49 39.49 -22.48 49.33
C CYS A 49 38.00 -22.20 49.50
N ILE A 50 37.52 -22.03 50.74
CA ILE A 50 36.11 -21.66 51.01
C ILE A 50 35.80 -20.28 50.42
N ASN A 51 36.64 -19.28 50.67
CA ASN A 51 36.46 -17.92 50.13
C ASN A 51 36.46 -17.91 48.60
N HIS A 52 37.35 -18.68 47.96
CA HIS A 52 37.38 -18.81 46.51
C HIS A 52 36.10 -19.47 45.98
N LEU A 53 35.59 -20.51 46.64
CA LEU A 53 34.34 -21.18 46.27
C LEU A 53 33.13 -20.24 46.38
N GLU A 54 33.06 -19.43 47.45
CA GLU A 54 32.01 -18.42 47.64
C GLU A 54 32.11 -17.29 46.60
N GLU A 55 33.31 -16.85 46.26
CA GLU A 55 33.53 -15.83 45.23
C GLU A 55 33.10 -16.34 43.85
N GLU A 56 33.42 -17.59 43.52
CA GLU A 56 32.98 -18.25 42.28
C GLU A 56 31.46 -18.44 42.24
N GLN A 57 30.81 -18.78 43.36
CA GLN A 57 29.35 -18.81 43.45
C GLN A 57 28.74 -17.42 43.23
N ARG A 58 29.30 -16.36 43.82
CA ARG A 58 28.83 -14.98 43.61
C ARG A 58 29.01 -14.53 42.16
N LYS A 59 30.12 -14.91 41.51
CA LYS A 59 30.34 -14.64 40.08
C LYS A 59 29.35 -15.40 39.20
N ALA A 60 29.09 -16.68 39.50
CA ALA A 60 28.10 -17.50 38.81
C ALA A 60 26.69 -16.92 38.95
N ASP A 61 26.30 -16.48 40.14
CA ASP A 61 25.00 -15.84 40.40
C ASP A 61 24.86 -14.49 39.69
N ARG A 62 25.91 -13.66 39.70
CA ARG A 62 25.94 -12.41 38.92
C ARG A 62 25.79 -12.68 37.42
N ARG A 63 26.49 -13.71 36.90
CA ARG A 63 26.37 -14.12 35.48
C ARG A 63 24.98 -14.62 35.16
N LYS A 64 24.35 -15.42 36.05
CA LYS A 64 22.98 -15.93 35.90
C LYS A 64 21.96 -14.79 35.92
N LYS A 65 22.08 -13.85 36.86
CA LYS A 65 21.22 -12.65 36.93
C LYS A 65 21.35 -11.77 35.68
N ARG A 66 22.58 -11.52 35.21
CA ARG A 66 22.82 -10.73 33.99
C ARG A 66 22.24 -11.41 32.75
N ARG A 67 22.42 -12.73 32.60
CA ARG A 67 21.80 -13.50 31.50
C ARG A 67 20.28 -13.49 31.56
N ALA A 68 19.70 -13.62 32.76
CA ALA A 68 18.25 -13.55 32.95
C ALA A 68 17.70 -12.16 32.64
N ALA A 69 18.40 -11.09 33.02
CA ALA A 69 18.02 -9.71 32.70
C ALA A 69 18.08 -9.45 31.18
N GLN A 70 19.18 -9.86 30.52
CA GLN A 70 19.32 -9.73 29.06
C GLN A 70 18.23 -10.50 28.31
N LYS A 71 17.91 -11.72 28.73
CA LYS A 71 16.83 -12.51 28.11
C LYS A 71 15.46 -11.85 28.27
N ARG A 72 15.19 -11.25 29.44
CA ARG A 72 13.93 -10.51 29.69
C ARG A 72 13.84 -9.24 28.84
N GLU A 73 14.94 -8.52 28.69
CA GLU A 73 15.00 -7.31 27.86
C GLU A 73 14.82 -7.63 26.38
N GLU A 74 15.47 -8.69 25.89
CA GLU A 74 15.31 -9.16 24.51
C GLU A 74 13.88 -9.63 24.23
N GLU A 75 13.28 -10.38 25.16
CA GLU A 75 11.88 -10.83 25.05
C GLU A 75 10.91 -9.64 25.11
N ALA A 76 11.18 -8.64 25.94
CA ALA A 76 10.39 -7.40 26.00
C ALA A 76 10.51 -6.60 24.70
N ARG A 77 11.72 -6.47 24.13
CA ARG A 77 11.95 -5.80 22.85
C ARG A 77 11.23 -6.52 21.71
N LYS A 78 11.35 -7.85 21.65
CA LYS A 78 10.67 -8.66 20.62
C LYS A 78 9.15 -8.51 20.71
N ARG A 79 8.58 -8.53 21.92
CA ARG A 79 7.14 -8.29 22.13
C ARG A 79 6.71 -6.88 21.75
N ALA A 80 7.55 -5.87 21.97
CA ALA A 80 7.26 -4.50 21.56
C ALA A 80 7.26 -4.37 20.03
N GLU A 81 8.25 -4.97 19.36
CA GLU A 81 8.36 -5.00 17.90
C GLU A 81 7.18 -5.76 17.26
N GLU A 82 6.81 -6.93 17.80
CA GLU A 82 5.63 -7.69 17.35
C GLU A 82 4.34 -6.90 17.50
N ARG A 83 4.19 -6.14 18.60
CA ARG A 83 3.03 -5.25 18.80
C ARG A 83 3.00 -4.12 17.79
N GLU A 84 4.14 -3.46 17.57
CA GLU A 84 4.24 -2.36 16.61
C GLU A 84 3.96 -2.85 15.17
N GLU A 85 4.47 -4.03 14.81
CA GLU A 85 4.20 -4.64 13.51
C GLU A 85 2.71 -5.00 13.36
N GLN A 86 2.09 -5.54 14.40
CA GLN A 86 0.68 -5.88 14.40
C GLN A 86 -0.21 -4.63 14.31
N GLU A 87 0.11 -3.57 15.05
CA GLU A 87 -0.57 -2.28 14.98
C GLU A 87 -0.41 -1.63 13.60
N ALA A 88 0.79 -1.70 13.00
CA ALA A 88 1.05 -1.20 11.66
C ALA A 88 0.23 -1.96 10.61
N LYS A 89 0.16 -3.30 10.71
CA LYS A 89 -0.67 -4.16 9.87
C LYS A 89 -2.14 -3.82 9.99
N GLU A 90 -2.66 -3.71 11.22
CA GLU A 90 -4.06 -3.38 11.46
C GLU A 90 -4.41 -1.98 10.93
N LYS A 91 -3.53 -1.00 11.13
CA LYS A 91 -3.71 0.37 10.60
C LYS A 91 -3.71 0.39 9.07
N ALA A 92 -2.82 -0.39 8.43
CA ALA A 92 -2.77 -0.53 6.98
C ALA A 92 -4.05 -1.19 6.44
N GLU A 93 -4.54 -2.24 7.10
CA GLU A 93 -5.78 -2.92 6.74
C GLU A 93 -7.00 -2.01 6.89
N ARG A 94 -7.14 -1.33 8.03
CA ARG A 94 -8.21 -0.33 8.25
C ARG A 94 -8.20 0.76 7.17
N LYS A 95 -7.01 1.20 6.74
CA LYS A 95 -6.88 2.19 5.66
C LYS A 95 -7.36 1.62 4.32
N ARG A 96 -6.96 0.39 3.97
CA ARG A 96 -7.43 -0.31 2.76
C ARG A 96 -8.94 -0.48 2.76
N GLN A 97 -9.51 -1.02 3.84
CA GLN A 97 -10.96 -1.20 3.97
C GLN A 97 -11.74 0.12 3.86
N LYS A 98 -11.23 1.22 4.43
CA LYS A 98 -11.84 2.55 4.29
C LYS A 98 -11.79 3.06 2.85
N GLU A 99 -10.69 2.82 2.14
CA GLU A 99 -10.55 3.17 0.74
C GLU A 99 -11.50 2.36 -0.14
N ASP A 100 -11.61 1.05 0.09
CA ASP A 100 -12.50 0.17 -0.66
C ASP A 100 -13.96 0.54 -0.44
N ARG A 101 -14.38 0.80 0.82
CA ARG A 101 -15.72 1.33 1.10
C ARG A 101 -15.99 2.63 0.36
N ARG A 102 -15.01 3.54 0.27
CA ARG A 102 -15.14 4.79 -0.49
C ARG A 102 -15.25 4.53 -1.99
N LYS A 103 -14.49 3.57 -2.55
CA LYS A 103 -14.57 3.17 -3.96
C LYS A 103 -15.94 2.59 -4.28
N VAL A 104 -16.44 1.67 -3.46
CA VAL A 104 -17.78 1.07 -3.61
C VAL A 104 -18.86 2.14 -3.54
N LYS A 105 -18.83 3.02 -2.53
CA LYS A 105 -19.79 4.13 -2.42
C LYS A 105 -19.74 5.04 -3.65
N ARG A 106 -18.55 5.42 -4.11
CA ARG A 106 -18.40 6.25 -5.31
C ARG A 106 -18.96 5.56 -6.55
N ARG A 107 -18.72 4.27 -6.75
CA ARG A 107 -19.32 3.49 -7.85
C ARG A 107 -20.85 3.46 -7.74
N GLY A 108 -21.38 3.27 -6.54
CA GLY A 108 -22.82 3.36 -6.25
C GLY A 108 -23.41 4.71 -6.61
N ASP A 109 -22.80 5.81 -6.16
CA ASP A 109 -23.24 7.18 -6.47
C ASP A 109 -23.36 7.43 -7.98
N TRP A 110 -22.41 6.94 -8.78
CA TRP A 110 -22.42 7.10 -10.24
C TRP A 110 -23.46 6.20 -10.91
N SER A 111 -23.64 4.96 -10.44
CA SER A 111 -24.70 4.08 -10.94
C SER A 111 -26.09 4.67 -10.66
N ASP A 112 -26.29 5.23 -9.46
CA ASP A 112 -27.55 5.87 -9.10
C ASP A 112 -27.78 7.15 -9.91
N ALA A 113 -26.75 7.93 -10.18
CA ALA A 113 -26.84 9.09 -11.07
C ALA A 113 -27.24 8.68 -12.49
N TRP A 114 -26.65 7.60 -13.03
CA TRP A 114 -27.03 7.07 -14.34
C TRP A 114 -28.47 6.56 -14.39
N LYS A 115 -28.90 5.77 -13.39
CA LYS A 115 -30.28 5.29 -13.30
C LYS A 115 -31.27 6.44 -13.25
N LYS A 116 -30.97 7.48 -12.48
CA LYS A 116 -31.80 8.70 -12.40
C LYS A 116 -31.86 9.45 -13.73
N TYR A 117 -30.76 9.51 -14.46
CA TYR A 117 -30.68 10.09 -15.80
C TYR A 117 -31.51 9.29 -16.81
N ASP A 118 -31.32 7.96 -16.89
CA ASP A 118 -32.05 7.10 -17.83
C ASP A 118 -33.55 7.05 -17.50
N ASN A 119 -33.92 7.06 -16.22
CA ASN A 119 -35.31 7.13 -15.80
C ASN A 119 -35.97 8.47 -16.16
N ALA A 120 -35.26 9.58 -16.03
CA ALA A 120 -35.78 10.89 -16.45
C ALA A 120 -36.06 10.92 -17.95
N TRP A 121 -35.15 10.37 -18.76
CA TRP A 121 -35.39 10.19 -20.20
C TRP A 121 -36.60 9.30 -20.50
N LYS A 122 -36.77 8.18 -19.78
CA LYS A 122 -37.96 7.32 -19.94
C LYS A 122 -39.25 8.06 -19.61
N SER A 123 -39.28 8.84 -18.52
CA SER A 123 -40.45 9.64 -18.17
C SER A 123 -40.80 10.68 -19.24
N ILE A 124 -39.81 11.25 -19.91
CA ILE A 124 -40.00 12.16 -21.05
C ILE A 124 -40.49 11.41 -22.28
N ASP A 125 -39.98 10.20 -22.53
CA ASP A 125 -40.41 9.37 -23.65
C ASP A 125 -41.88 8.91 -23.50
N ASP A 126 -42.33 8.70 -22.26
CA ASP A 126 -43.70 8.29 -21.89
C ASP A 126 -44.70 9.47 -21.85
N THR A 127 -44.21 10.69 -21.64
CA THR A 127 -45.03 11.90 -21.58
C THR A 127 -45.18 12.49 -22.98
N SER A 128 -46.39 12.94 -23.35
CA SER A 128 -46.66 13.54 -24.66
C SER A 128 -45.74 14.73 -24.96
N ASP A 129 -45.51 14.99 -26.26
CA ASP A 129 -44.60 16.02 -26.76
C ASP A 129 -44.92 17.44 -26.25
N ASN A 130 -43.90 18.32 -26.29
CA ASN A 130 -43.92 19.73 -25.82
C ASN A 130 -43.65 19.92 -24.31
N ILE A 131 -42.66 19.20 -23.81
CA ILE A 131 -42.19 19.30 -22.43
C ILE A 131 -41.33 20.55 -22.27
N ASP A 132 -41.40 21.22 -21.12
CA ASP A 132 -40.58 22.39 -20.82
C ASP A 132 -39.07 22.03 -20.82
N GLY A 133 -38.24 22.93 -21.36
CA GLY A 133 -36.79 22.79 -21.40
C GLY A 133 -36.15 22.69 -20.01
N SER A 134 -36.83 23.13 -18.95
CA SER A 134 -36.38 22.92 -17.55
C SER A 134 -36.30 21.45 -17.15
N GLN A 135 -37.05 20.58 -17.83
CA GLN A 135 -37.09 19.14 -17.58
C GLN A 135 -36.01 18.37 -18.33
N ILE A 136 -35.17 19.03 -19.14
CA ILE A 136 -34.07 18.37 -19.85
C ILE A 136 -33.17 17.66 -18.83
N PRO A 137 -32.99 16.34 -18.94
CA PRO A 137 -32.15 15.60 -18.02
C PRO A 137 -30.69 15.80 -18.43
N TRP A 138 -30.02 16.76 -17.79
CA TRP A 138 -28.62 17.07 -18.08
C TRP A 138 -27.69 15.93 -17.64
N PRO A 139 -26.66 15.57 -18.45
CA PRO A 139 -25.72 14.49 -18.14
C PRO A 139 -24.67 14.93 -17.11
N THR A 140 -25.13 15.29 -15.92
CA THR A 140 -24.32 15.71 -14.77
C THR A 140 -24.74 14.93 -13.52
N LYS A 141 -23.88 14.90 -12.49
CA LYS A 141 -24.23 14.20 -11.22
C LYS A 141 -25.41 14.86 -10.51
N SER A 142 -25.52 16.19 -10.61
CA SER A 142 -26.61 16.99 -10.04
C SER A 142 -27.87 16.97 -10.91
N ARG A 143 -27.75 16.69 -12.22
CA ARG A 143 -28.79 16.81 -13.25
C ARG A 143 -29.27 18.26 -13.48
N LEU A 144 -28.52 19.23 -12.96
CA LEU A 144 -28.86 20.64 -13.10
C LEU A 144 -28.02 21.27 -14.21
N ARG A 145 -28.63 22.21 -14.92
CA ARG A 145 -27.97 23.06 -15.92
C ARG A 145 -26.83 23.89 -15.32
N LEU A 146 -26.96 24.35 -14.07
CA LEU A 146 -25.95 25.18 -13.40
C LEU A 146 -24.61 24.47 -13.19
N ASP A 147 -24.59 23.15 -13.20
CA ASP A 147 -23.40 22.30 -13.04
C ASP A 147 -22.87 21.78 -14.39
N LEU A 148 -23.43 22.32 -15.49
CA LEU A 148 -23.08 21.90 -16.84
C LEU A 148 -21.74 22.54 -17.23
N SER A 149 -20.73 21.69 -17.34
CA SER A 149 -19.45 22.03 -17.93
C SER A 149 -19.02 20.88 -18.84
N GLU A 150 -18.20 21.18 -19.85
CA GLU A 150 -17.62 20.17 -20.73
C GLU A 150 -16.97 19.03 -19.94
N SER A 151 -16.19 19.40 -18.92
CA SER A 151 -15.50 18.46 -18.03
C SER A 151 -16.46 17.60 -17.22
N THR A 152 -17.56 18.17 -16.72
CA THR A 152 -18.57 17.47 -15.92
C THR A 152 -19.28 16.43 -16.78
N VAL A 153 -19.68 16.80 -18.00
CA VAL A 153 -20.37 15.89 -18.95
C VAL A 153 -19.45 14.76 -19.38
N ARG A 154 -18.19 15.07 -19.73
CA ARG A 154 -17.19 14.06 -20.09
C ARG A 154 -16.93 13.11 -18.93
N GLN A 155 -16.82 13.64 -17.71
CA GLN A 155 -16.64 12.83 -16.51
C GLN A 155 -17.87 11.96 -16.22
N PHE A 156 -19.09 12.48 -16.43
CA PHE A 156 -20.32 11.73 -16.24
C PHE A 156 -20.31 10.46 -17.11
N PHE A 157 -20.22 10.60 -18.44
CA PHE A 157 -20.21 9.44 -19.33
C PHE A 157 -19.02 8.50 -19.08
N ARG A 158 -17.82 9.03 -18.75
CA ARG A 158 -16.65 8.21 -18.41
C ARG A 158 -16.75 7.51 -17.05
N ARG A 159 -17.62 7.94 -16.15
CA ARG A 159 -17.79 7.26 -14.85
C ARG A 159 -19.01 6.38 -14.84
N THR A 160 -20.07 6.73 -15.56
CA THR A 160 -21.29 5.93 -15.64
C THR A 160 -21.15 4.78 -16.63
N ALA A 161 -20.64 5.01 -17.85
CA ALA A 161 -20.48 3.95 -18.85
C ALA A 161 -19.54 2.84 -18.34
N PHE A 162 -18.44 3.22 -17.69
CA PHE A 162 -17.47 2.28 -17.09
C PHE A 162 -17.95 1.63 -15.77
N VAL A 163 -19.04 2.12 -15.17
CA VAL A 163 -19.67 1.45 -14.01
C VAL A 163 -20.68 0.41 -14.49
N HIS A 164 -21.26 0.59 -15.68
CA HIS A 164 -22.17 -0.37 -16.29
C HIS A 164 -21.45 -1.44 -17.11
N SER A 165 -20.26 -1.14 -17.63
CA SER A 165 -19.43 -2.09 -18.35
C SER A 165 -18.34 -2.66 -17.46
N SER A 166 -18.32 -3.98 -17.30
CA SER A 166 -17.18 -4.70 -16.72
C SER A 166 -15.92 -4.44 -17.56
N ASP A 167 -14.74 -4.63 -16.98
CA ASP A 167 -13.42 -4.11 -17.42
C ASP A 167 -13.03 -4.30 -18.92
N ASP A 168 -13.78 -5.02 -19.76
CA ASP A 168 -13.41 -5.37 -21.15
C ASP A 168 -14.50 -5.21 -22.24
N GLN A 169 -15.59 -4.46 -22.02
CA GLN A 169 -16.65 -4.32 -23.05
C GLN A 169 -16.63 -2.96 -23.75
N ALA A 170 -15.62 -2.71 -24.59
CA ALA A 170 -15.61 -1.56 -25.52
C ALA A 170 -16.87 -1.50 -26.41
N GLU A 171 -17.49 -2.66 -26.68
CA GLU A 171 -18.75 -2.80 -27.40
C GLU A 171 -19.94 -2.20 -26.63
N GLU A 172 -20.08 -2.50 -25.34
CA GLU A 172 -21.17 -1.97 -24.52
C GLU A 172 -21.09 -0.44 -24.40
N ILE A 173 -19.88 0.10 -24.18
CA ILE A 173 -19.66 1.55 -24.15
C ILE A 173 -20.09 2.18 -25.47
N PHE A 174 -19.70 1.57 -26.61
CA PHE A 174 -20.11 2.03 -27.92
C PHE A 174 -21.64 1.98 -28.13
N GLN A 175 -22.31 0.94 -27.67
CA GLN A 175 -23.77 0.81 -27.74
C GLN A 175 -24.47 1.90 -26.91
N VAL A 176 -24.01 2.15 -25.67
CA VAL A 176 -24.53 3.23 -24.83
C VAL A 176 -24.35 4.57 -25.53
N MET A 177 -23.14 4.90 -25.99
CA MET A 177 -22.88 6.16 -26.68
C MET A 177 -23.68 6.31 -27.98
N THR A 178 -23.95 5.20 -28.68
CA THR A 178 -24.80 5.21 -29.89
C THR A 178 -26.24 5.55 -29.56
N LYS A 179 -26.78 5.00 -28.46
CA LYS A 179 -28.11 5.34 -27.95
C LYS A 179 -28.19 6.81 -27.57
N GLU A 180 -27.19 7.32 -26.86
CA GLU A 180 -27.14 8.72 -26.42
C GLU A 180 -27.01 9.70 -27.58
N THR A 181 -26.24 9.36 -28.63
CA THR A 181 -26.15 10.19 -29.85
C THR A 181 -27.50 10.33 -30.54
N LYS A 182 -28.32 9.27 -30.56
CA LYS A 182 -29.68 9.32 -31.11
C LYS A 182 -30.62 10.15 -30.23
N ARG A 183 -30.49 10.07 -28.90
CA ARG A 183 -31.30 10.85 -27.93
C ARG A 183 -31.05 12.35 -28.05
N TRP A 184 -29.78 12.74 -28.12
CA TRP A 184 -29.34 14.13 -28.20
C TRP A 184 -29.27 14.69 -29.63
N HIS A 185 -29.84 13.99 -30.61
CA HIS A 185 -29.95 14.50 -31.96
C HIS A 185 -30.91 15.70 -31.98
N SER A 186 -30.57 16.77 -32.70
CA SER A 186 -31.34 18.02 -32.72
C SER A 186 -32.82 17.78 -33.05
N ASP A 187 -33.10 16.95 -34.04
CA ASP A 187 -34.47 16.54 -34.40
C ASP A 187 -35.25 15.92 -33.22
N LYS A 188 -34.62 15.01 -32.47
CA LYS A 188 -35.27 14.35 -31.32
C LYS A 188 -35.49 15.32 -30.18
N ILE A 189 -34.55 16.22 -29.92
CA ILE A 189 -34.70 17.27 -28.92
C ILE A 189 -35.82 18.24 -29.31
N GLN A 190 -35.90 18.66 -30.58
CA GLN A 190 -36.98 19.53 -31.07
C GLN A 190 -38.35 18.85 -31.00
N HIS A 191 -38.42 17.54 -31.26
CA HIS A 191 -39.67 16.80 -31.15
C HIS A 191 -40.17 16.73 -29.70
N ARG A 192 -39.27 16.50 -28.73
CA ARG A 192 -39.63 16.37 -27.31
C ARG A 192 -39.91 17.71 -26.62
N PHE A 193 -39.08 18.72 -26.87
CA PHE A 193 -39.07 20.00 -26.14
C PHE A 193 -39.56 21.20 -26.97
N GLY A 194 -40.06 20.94 -28.19
CA GLY A 194 -40.55 21.97 -29.10
C GLY A 194 -39.47 22.56 -30.01
N LYS A 195 -39.91 23.18 -31.11
CA LYS A 195 -39.03 23.72 -32.17
C LYS A 195 -38.18 24.91 -31.70
N ASP A 196 -38.69 25.67 -30.73
CA ASP A 196 -38.06 26.91 -30.26
C ASP A 196 -36.99 26.66 -29.17
N ILE A 197 -36.77 25.41 -28.76
CA ILE A 197 -35.82 25.08 -27.70
C ILE A 197 -34.39 25.53 -28.02
N PHE A 198 -34.00 25.52 -29.30
CA PHE A 198 -32.68 25.98 -29.75
C PHE A 198 -32.55 27.50 -29.81
N GLN A 199 -33.67 28.23 -29.88
CA GLN A 199 -33.69 29.70 -29.81
C GLN A 199 -33.80 30.21 -28.37
N SER A 200 -34.08 29.29 -27.43
CA SER A 200 -34.17 29.58 -26.01
C SER A 200 -32.80 29.64 -25.34
N GLN A 201 -32.80 29.96 -24.04
CA GLN A 201 -31.62 29.91 -23.18
C GLN A 201 -30.91 28.53 -23.13
N TYR A 202 -31.55 27.44 -23.57
CA TYR A 202 -30.99 26.09 -23.52
C TYR A 202 -30.22 25.69 -24.78
N GLY A 203 -30.32 26.47 -25.87
CA GLY A 203 -29.78 26.10 -27.18
C GLY A 203 -28.27 25.83 -27.16
N GLU A 204 -27.47 26.75 -26.60
CA GLU A 204 -26.01 26.62 -26.51
C GLU A 204 -25.58 25.40 -25.68
N ASP A 205 -26.30 25.14 -24.59
CA ASP A 205 -26.02 24.03 -23.67
C ASP A 205 -26.31 22.67 -24.31
N ILE A 206 -27.44 22.57 -25.03
CA ILE A 206 -27.80 21.39 -25.81
C ILE A 206 -26.74 21.15 -26.90
N ASP A 207 -26.35 22.20 -27.61
CA ASP A 207 -25.34 22.14 -28.68
C ASP A 207 -23.99 21.63 -28.16
N MET A 208 -23.55 22.14 -27.01
CA MET A 208 -22.34 21.69 -26.33
C MET A 208 -22.44 20.19 -26.00
N VAL A 209 -23.53 19.75 -25.37
CA VAL A 209 -23.72 18.35 -24.98
C VAL A 209 -23.74 17.44 -26.20
N THR A 210 -24.49 17.80 -27.25
CA THR A 210 -24.58 17.03 -28.50
C THR A 210 -23.21 16.90 -29.16
N LYS A 211 -22.43 17.99 -29.26
CA LYS A 211 -21.05 17.96 -29.79
C LYS A 211 -20.15 17.04 -28.96
N LEU A 212 -20.24 17.11 -27.64
CA LEU A 212 -19.44 16.26 -26.74
C LEU A 212 -19.79 14.78 -26.86
N ILE A 213 -21.07 14.45 -26.95
CA ILE A 213 -21.52 13.06 -27.11
C ILE A 213 -21.00 12.49 -28.43
N VAL A 214 -20.99 13.28 -29.51
CA VAL A 214 -20.41 12.86 -30.81
C VAL A 214 -18.90 12.61 -30.68
N VAL A 215 -18.16 13.46 -29.97
CA VAL A 215 -16.72 13.25 -29.72
C VAL A 215 -16.49 11.97 -28.92
N LEU A 216 -17.23 11.77 -27.83
CA LEU A 216 -17.15 10.57 -26.99
C LEU A 216 -17.55 9.30 -27.74
N TRP A 217 -18.54 9.37 -28.62
CA TRP A 217 -18.92 8.26 -29.48
C TRP A 217 -17.81 7.89 -30.47
N LYS A 218 -17.13 8.88 -31.05
CA LYS A 218 -15.93 8.64 -31.89
C LYS A 218 -14.80 8.01 -31.08
N GLU A 219 -14.53 8.50 -29.86
CA GLU A 219 -13.55 7.90 -28.93
C GLU A 219 -13.89 6.42 -28.68
N ALA A 220 -15.14 6.10 -28.35
CA ALA A 220 -15.60 4.73 -28.11
C ALA A 220 -15.50 3.85 -29.37
N LYS A 221 -15.81 4.41 -30.55
CA LYS A 221 -15.68 3.71 -31.83
C LYS A 221 -14.21 3.37 -32.16
N MET A 222 -13.29 4.30 -31.92
CA MET A 222 -11.86 4.08 -32.15
C MET A 222 -11.28 3.06 -31.15
N GLY A 223 -11.73 3.07 -29.89
CA GLY A 223 -11.34 2.08 -28.89
C GLY A 223 -11.70 0.64 -29.25
N ARG A 224 -12.73 0.42 -30.09
CA ARG A 224 -13.06 -0.91 -30.65
C ARG A 224 -12.12 -1.35 -31.78
N GLY A 225 -11.50 -0.41 -32.51
CA GLY A 225 -10.71 -0.69 -33.71
C GLY A 225 -9.19 -0.56 -33.53
N GLY A 226 -8.73 -0.25 -32.32
CA GLY A 226 -7.32 0.05 -32.02
C GLY A 226 -6.46 -1.12 -31.51
N SER A 227 -7.03 -2.33 -31.38
CA SER A 227 -6.22 -3.54 -31.18
C SER A 227 -5.96 -4.17 -32.55
N ASN A 228 -4.93 -3.70 -33.23
CA ASN A 228 -4.32 -4.40 -34.36
C ASN A 228 -2.79 -4.31 -34.23
#